data_AF-A0A453GAE2-F1
#
_entry.id   AF-A0A453GAE2-F1
#
_cell.length_a   1.000
_cell.length_b   1.000
_cell.length_c   1.000
_cell.angle_alpha   90.00
_cell.angle_beta   90.00
_cell.angle_gamma   90.00
#
_symmetry.space_group_name_H-M   'P 1'
#
loop_
_entity.id
_entity.type
_entity.pdbx_description
1 polymer ?
#
loop_
_entity_poly.entity_id
_entity_poly.type
_entity_poly.pdbx_seq_one_letter_code
_entity_poly.pdbx_strand_id
1 'polypeptide(L)'
;MAVYIRLDDAVRARLRGDGGGGTSSGSDHDASACLSDLVQAFLETDAAGGNGDDAAGPAPKGRDGYDSDDADGAAEAAAASVRERLDPPAAEDPFRIRLAAAVSAALDAEAPLRGHGAAFRRAVMRRLRAAGYDAGVCRSRWETCGNLTAGTYEYIDVVVPAAGKAARYIVDADFRAGLEVARATAEYAVVVAAVPAKAVVARE
;
A
#
# COMPACT_ATOMS: atom_id res chain seq x y z
N MET A 1 -25.74 -2.11 6.67
CA MET A 1 -26.05 -1.55 5.35
C MET A 1 -24.73 -1.34 4.62
N ALA A 2 -24.41 -2.17 3.62
CA ALA A 2 -23.17 -2.03 2.86
C ALA A 2 -23.38 -0.95 1.80
N VAL A 3 -22.64 0.15 1.89
CA VAL A 3 -22.68 1.21 0.87
C VAL A 3 -21.77 0.77 -0.27
N TYR A 4 -22.34 0.49 -1.44
CA TYR A 4 -21.59 0.15 -2.63
C TYR A 4 -20.95 1.43 -3.18
N ILE A 5 -19.66 1.64 -2.92
CA ILE A 5 -18.91 2.71 -3.58
C ILE A 5 -18.45 2.14 -4.92
N ARG A 6 -19.26 2.34 -5.97
CA ARG A 6 -18.74 2.15 -7.33
C ARG A 6 -17.70 3.25 -7.57
N LEU A 7 -16.49 2.84 -7.92
CA LEU A 7 -15.48 3.75 -8.45
C LEU A 7 -16.10 4.41 -9.68
N ASP A 8 -16.24 5.73 -9.65
CA ASP A 8 -16.71 6.49 -10.80
C ASP A 8 -15.71 6.37 -11.96
N ASP A 9 -16.17 6.73 -13.16
CA ASP A 9 -15.37 6.55 -14.36
C ASP A 9 -14.10 7.40 -14.36
N ALA A 10 -14.07 8.54 -13.65
CA ALA A 10 -12.90 9.39 -13.53
C ALA A 10 -11.82 8.77 -12.63
N VAL A 11 -12.22 8.21 -11.48
CA VAL A 11 -11.32 7.45 -10.61
C VAL A 11 -10.81 6.19 -11.32
N ARG A 12 -11.69 5.52 -12.08
CA ARG A 12 -11.31 4.35 -12.89
C ARG A 12 -10.29 4.71 -13.98
N ALA A 13 -10.42 5.88 -14.60
CA ALA A 13 -9.47 6.37 -15.59
C ALA A 13 -8.09 6.66 -14.96
N ARG A 14 -8.06 7.25 -13.75
CA ARG A 14 -6.80 7.53 -13.02
C ARG A 14 -6.05 6.26 -12.58
N LEU A 15 -6.77 5.19 -12.23
CA LEU A 15 -6.18 3.91 -11.87
C LEU A 15 -5.41 3.23 -13.02
N ARG A 16 -5.74 3.58 -14.27
CA ARG A 16 -5.06 3.01 -15.45
C ARG A 16 -3.67 3.61 -15.68
N GLY A 17 -3.38 4.76 -15.08
CA GLY A 17 -2.18 5.55 -15.37
C GLY A 17 -2.15 6.08 -16.81
N ASP A 18 -1.59 7.26 -17.01
CA ASP A 18 -1.16 7.74 -18.33
C ASP A 18 0.26 7.22 -18.68
N GLY A 19 0.67 6.14 -18.00
CA GLY A 19 1.99 5.55 -18.16
C GLY A 19 2.03 4.76 -19.46
N GLY A 20 2.74 5.31 -20.45
CA GLY A 20 3.13 4.61 -21.67
C GLY A 20 3.56 3.18 -21.35
N GLY A 21 2.98 2.24 -22.08
CA GLY A 21 3.10 0.81 -21.83
C GLY A 21 4.54 0.35 -21.66
N GLY A 22 4.95 0.16 -20.40
CA GLY A 22 5.97 -0.80 -20.08
C GLY A 22 5.37 -2.17 -20.31
N THR A 23 5.73 -2.81 -21.43
CA THR A 23 5.46 -4.23 -21.64
C THR A 23 6.19 -4.99 -20.53
N SER A 24 5.49 -5.29 -19.44
CA SER A 24 5.93 -6.32 -18.52
C SER A 24 5.97 -7.60 -19.34
N SER A 25 7.19 -8.09 -19.62
CA SER A 25 7.42 -9.38 -20.23
C SER A 25 7.06 -10.44 -19.18
N GLY A 26 5.77 -10.61 -18.93
CA GLY A 26 5.24 -11.73 -18.19
C GLY A 26 5.48 -12.95 -19.05
N SER A 27 6.54 -13.71 -18.74
CA SER A 27 6.71 -15.04 -19.29
C SER A 27 5.51 -15.87 -18.86
N ASP A 28 4.67 -16.24 -19.82
CA ASP A 28 3.68 -17.28 -19.67
C ASP A 28 4.42 -18.57 -19.30
N HIS A 29 4.55 -18.83 -18.00
CA HIS A 29 4.90 -20.16 -17.55
C HIS A 29 3.65 -21.01 -17.74
N ASP A 30 3.63 -21.70 -18.88
CA ASP A 30 2.78 -22.84 -19.13
C ASP A 30 2.78 -23.72 -17.86
N ALA A 31 1.66 -23.74 -17.14
CA ALA A 31 1.50 -24.41 -15.84
C ALA A 31 1.45 -25.94 -15.99
N SER A 32 2.24 -26.48 -16.92
CA SER A 32 2.41 -27.89 -17.23
C SER A 32 3.80 -28.41 -16.86
N ALA A 33 4.73 -27.57 -16.39
CA ALA A 33 5.96 -28.07 -15.78
C ALA A 33 5.59 -28.73 -14.45
N CYS A 34 5.45 -30.06 -14.46
CA CYS A 34 5.15 -30.87 -13.28
C CYS A 34 6.19 -30.54 -12.21
N LEU A 35 5.73 -30.02 -11.06
CA LEU A 35 6.59 -29.75 -9.90
C LEU A 35 7.45 -30.96 -9.48
N SER A 36 7.02 -32.16 -9.86
CA SER A 36 7.77 -33.40 -9.69
C SER A 36 9.14 -33.38 -10.38
N ASP A 37 9.27 -32.80 -11.58
CA ASP A 37 10.51 -32.83 -12.35
C ASP A 37 11.54 -31.82 -11.80
N LEU A 38 11.07 -30.68 -11.27
CA LEU A 38 11.94 -29.71 -10.60
C LEU A 38 12.49 -30.26 -9.27
N VAL A 39 11.66 -30.98 -8.52
CA VAL A 39 12.07 -31.63 -7.27
C VAL A 39 13.02 -32.79 -7.55
N GLN A 40 12.79 -33.54 -8.63
CA GLN A 40 13.67 -34.62 -9.08
C GLN A 40 15.07 -34.09 -9.44
N ALA A 41 15.17 -33.02 -10.23
CA ALA A 41 16.45 -32.41 -10.61
C ALA A 41 17.22 -31.87 -9.40
N PHE A 42 16.52 -31.34 -8.40
CA PHE A 42 17.14 -30.89 -7.15
C PHE A 42 17.71 -32.06 -6.33
N LEU A 43 16.99 -33.19 -6.27
CA LEU A 43 17.43 -34.39 -5.55
C LEU A 43 18.55 -35.16 -6.28
N GLU A 44 18.62 -35.06 -7.62
CA GLU A 44 19.64 -35.72 -8.44
C GLU A 44 20.98 -34.96 -8.47
N THR A 45 21.05 -33.74 -7.93
CA THR A 45 22.27 -32.90 -7.97
C THR A 45 23.33 -33.27 -6.92
N ASP A 46 23.04 -34.13 -5.94
CA ASP A 46 24.01 -34.50 -4.89
C ASP A 46 24.58 -35.93 -5.01
N ALA A 47 24.66 -36.50 -6.22
CA ALA A 47 25.23 -37.84 -6.39
C ALA A 47 25.96 -38.07 -7.73
N ALA A 48 26.96 -37.25 -8.09
CA ALA A 48 28.06 -37.69 -8.96
C ALA A 48 29.24 -36.69 -8.93
N GLY A 49 30.29 -37.04 -8.18
CA GLY A 49 31.61 -36.43 -8.37
C GLY A 49 32.28 -36.95 -9.64
N GLY A 50 32.97 -36.09 -10.39
CA GLY A 50 33.81 -36.52 -11.51
C GLY A 50 34.28 -35.42 -12.48
N ASN A 51 35.26 -34.62 -12.02
CA ASN A 51 36.38 -34.01 -12.75
C ASN A 51 36.23 -33.50 -14.21
N GLY A 52 36.49 -32.21 -14.40
CA GLY A 52 36.83 -31.58 -15.68
C GLY A 52 37.46 -30.22 -15.46
N ASP A 53 38.78 -30.19 -15.28
CA ASP A 53 39.60 -28.98 -15.31
C ASP A 53 39.55 -28.33 -16.70
N ASP A 54 39.19 -27.05 -16.77
CA ASP A 54 39.74 -26.12 -17.75
C ASP A 54 39.77 -24.71 -17.17
N ALA A 55 41.00 -24.26 -16.90
CA ALA A 55 41.32 -22.95 -16.37
C ALA A 55 41.30 -21.89 -17.47
N ALA A 56 40.52 -20.82 -17.28
CA ALA A 56 40.69 -19.57 -18.03
C ALA A 56 40.23 -18.35 -17.21
N GLY A 57 41.20 -17.68 -16.57
CA GLY A 57 41.27 -16.23 -16.40
C GLY A 57 40.40 -15.54 -15.33
N PRO A 58 40.98 -14.65 -14.48
CA PRO A 58 40.20 -13.84 -13.56
C PRO A 58 39.46 -12.71 -14.29
N ALA A 59 38.28 -12.39 -13.76
CA ALA A 59 37.30 -11.43 -14.24
C ALA A 59 37.85 -10.07 -14.72
N PRO A 60 37.34 -9.51 -15.84
CA PRO A 60 37.32 -8.06 -15.97
C PRO A 60 36.27 -7.51 -15.00
N LYS A 61 36.74 -6.81 -13.97
CA LYS A 61 35.92 -5.85 -13.21
C LYS A 61 35.53 -4.71 -14.16
N GLY A 62 34.49 -4.93 -14.97
CA GLY A 62 33.70 -3.87 -15.56
C GLY A 62 32.88 -3.22 -14.46
N ARG A 63 33.52 -2.35 -13.68
CA ARG A 63 32.83 -1.42 -12.79
C ARG A 63 32.37 -0.26 -13.64
N ASP A 64 31.40 -0.53 -14.50
CA ASP A 64 30.59 0.52 -15.08
C ASP A 64 29.68 0.97 -13.95
N GLY A 65 30.00 2.13 -13.39
CA GLY A 65 29.18 2.76 -12.36
C GLY A 65 27.78 2.91 -12.92
N TYR A 66 26.86 2.07 -12.46
CA TYR A 66 25.45 2.37 -12.56
C TYR A 66 25.29 3.69 -11.82
N ASP A 67 24.81 4.69 -12.54
CA ASP A 67 24.47 5.99 -12.01
C ASP A 67 23.29 5.79 -11.05
N SER A 68 23.59 5.45 -9.80
CA SER A 68 22.60 5.25 -8.73
C SER A 68 21.94 6.56 -8.33
N ASP A 69 22.61 7.69 -8.60
CA ASP A 69 22.18 9.00 -8.15
C ASP A 69 20.89 9.45 -8.87
N ASP A 70 20.70 9.03 -10.13
CA ASP A 70 19.48 9.31 -10.90
C ASP A 70 18.26 8.54 -10.39
N ALA A 71 18.44 7.27 -10.02
CA ALA A 71 17.35 6.43 -9.47
C ALA A 71 16.95 6.90 -8.06
N ASP A 72 17.95 7.25 -7.23
CA ASP A 72 17.73 7.80 -5.89
C ASP A 72 17.02 9.17 -5.97
N GLY A 73 17.42 10.03 -6.92
CA GLY A 73 16.78 11.32 -7.17
C GLY A 73 15.31 11.18 -7.60
N ALA A 74 15.00 10.21 -8.45
CA ALA A 74 13.62 9.93 -8.88
C ALA A 74 12.74 9.44 -7.73
N ALA A 75 13.27 8.56 -6.87
CA ALA A 75 12.57 8.05 -5.69
C ALA A 75 12.24 9.19 -4.70
N GLU A 76 13.19 10.09 -4.46
CA GLU A 76 12.98 11.25 -3.59
C GLU A 76 11.97 12.25 -4.17
N ALA A 77 12.01 12.49 -5.48
CA ALA A 77 11.01 13.33 -6.16
C ALA A 77 9.59 12.73 -6.05
N ALA A 78 9.47 11.40 -6.20
CA ALA A 78 8.22 10.69 -5.99
C ALA A 78 7.76 10.76 -4.53
N ALA A 79 8.67 10.56 -3.56
CA ALA A 79 8.39 10.70 -2.14
C ALA A 79 7.93 12.12 -1.76
N ALA A 80 8.54 13.15 -2.34
CA ALA A 80 8.10 14.55 -2.17
C ALA A 80 6.68 14.77 -2.71
N SER A 81 6.39 14.24 -3.89
CA SER A 81 5.06 14.27 -4.53
C SER A 81 3.98 13.54 -3.71
N VAL A 82 4.36 12.48 -2.99
CA VAL A 82 3.48 11.73 -2.08
C VAL A 82 3.20 12.54 -0.81
N ARG A 83 4.24 13.14 -0.20
CA ARG A 83 4.12 14.00 0.98
C ARG A 83 3.19 15.18 0.70
N GLU A 84 3.37 15.87 -0.41
CA GLU A 84 2.54 17.00 -0.83
C GLU A 84 1.04 16.63 -0.93
N ARG A 85 0.73 15.44 -1.47
CA ARG A 85 -0.65 15.01 -1.69
C ARG A 85 -1.33 14.44 -0.44
N LEU A 86 -0.59 13.72 0.40
CA LEU A 86 -1.16 12.98 1.54
C LEU A 86 -1.08 13.74 2.86
N ASP A 87 -0.24 14.76 2.95
CA ASP A 87 -0.14 15.66 4.09
C ASP A 87 -0.43 17.12 3.69
N PRO A 88 -1.61 17.40 3.08
CA PRO A 88 -2.00 18.79 2.86
C PRO A 88 -2.10 19.47 4.24
N PRO A 89 -1.54 20.68 4.40
CA PRO A 89 -1.45 21.32 5.72
C PRO A 89 -2.84 21.36 6.34
N ALA A 90 -2.97 20.78 7.52
CA ALA A 90 -4.22 20.73 8.28
C ALA A 90 -4.78 22.11 8.67
N ALA A 91 -4.15 23.20 8.23
CA ALA A 91 -4.43 24.59 8.58
C ALA A 91 -5.83 25.08 8.19
N GLU A 92 -6.52 24.43 7.25
CA GLU A 92 -7.82 24.92 6.77
C GLU A 92 -9.04 24.24 7.42
N ASP A 93 -8.87 23.10 8.11
CA ASP A 93 -9.98 22.38 8.75
C ASP A 93 -9.74 22.10 10.25
N PRO A 94 -10.25 22.96 11.14
CA PRO A 94 -10.15 22.78 12.58
C PRO A 94 -10.79 21.49 13.09
N PHE A 95 -11.83 20.97 12.42
CA PHE A 95 -12.44 19.71 12.81
C PHE A 95 -11.52 18.54 12.49
N ARG A 96 -10.94 18.53 11.28
CA ARG A 96 -9.96 17.51 10.86
C ARG A 96 -8.76 17.47 11.80
N ILE A 97 -8.24 18.61 12.25
CA ILE A 97 -7.16 18.67 13.25
C ILE A 97 -7.57 17.96 14.54
N ARG A 98 -8.73 18.32 15.10
CA ARG A 98 -9.23 17.70 16.34
C ARG A 98 -9.49 16.21 16.15
N LEU A 99 -10.07 15.81 15.03
CA LEU A 99 -10.31 14.41 14.71
C LEU A 99 -9.00 13.65 14.59
N ALA A 100 -7.97 14.18 13.91
CA ALA A 100 -6.66 13.55 13.81
C ALA A 100 -5.98 13.38 15.17
N ALA A 101 -6.12 14.33 16.08
CA ALA A 101 -5.66 14.20 17.46
C ALA A 101 -6.41 13.09 18.22
N ALA A 102 -7.75 13.08 18.13
CA ALA A 102 -8.57 12.04 18.75
C ALA A 102 -8.28 10.63 18.20
N VAL A 103 -8.07 10.51 16.89
CA VAL A 103 -7.63 9.28 16.24
C VAL A 103 -6.28 8.85 16.77
N SER A 104 -5.30 9.75 16.89
CA SER A 104 -3.98 9.43 17.45
C SER A 104 -4.11 8.84 18.86
N ALA A 105 -4.83 9.53 19.74
CA ALA A 105 -5.07 9.05 21.11
C ALA A 105 -5.79 7.69 21.15
N ALA A 106 -6.75 7.46 20.24
CA ALA A 106 -7.46 6.19 20.16
C ALA A 106 -6.56 5.05 19.66
N LEU A 107 -5.67 5.31 18.70
CA LEU A 107 -4.70 4.33 18.20
C LEU A 107 -3.69 3.92 19.27
N ASP A 108 -3.17 4.88 20.03
CA ASP A 108 -2.20 4.63 21.09
C ASP A 108 -2.83 3.80 22.22
N ALA A 109 -4.07 4.13 22.59
CA ALA A 109 -4.78 3.41 23.64
C ALA A 109 -5.24 1.99 23.22
N GLU A 110 -5.27 1.70 21.92
CA GLU A 110 -5.58 0.38 21.36
C GLU A 110 -4.36 -0.30 20.73
N ALA A 111 -3.14 0.17 21.03
CA ALA A 111 -1.90 -0.40 20.52
C ALA A 111 -1.78 -1.93 20.69
N PRO A 112 -2.24 -2.56 21.80
CA PRO A 112 -2.21 -4.02 21.94
C PRO A 112 -3.01 -4.77 20.86
N LEU A 113 -3.98 -4.11 20.23
CA LEU A 113 -4.80 -4.69 19.17
C LEU A 113 -4.26 -4.43 17.76
N ARG A 114 -3.19 -3.64 17.56
CA ARG A 114 -2.64 -3.28 16.23
C ARG A 114 -2.48 -4.46 15.27
N GLY A 115 -1.98 -5.61 15.76
CA GLY A 115 -1.83 -6.83 14.95
C GLY A 115 -3.14 -7.52 14.55
N HIS A 116 -4.28 -7.09 15.09
CA HIS A 116 -5.59 -7.68 14.92
C HIS A 116 -6.51 -6.76 14.09
N GLY A 117 -6.12 -6.44 12.85
CA GLY A 117 -6.68 -5.35 12.03
C GLY A 117 -8.19 -5.05 12.19
N ALA A 118 -9.08 -6.03 12.03
CA ALA A 118 -10.52 -5.80 12.17
C ALA A 118 -10.97 -5.50 13.62
N ALA A 119 -10.34 -6.15 14.61
CA ALA A 119 -10.58 -5.87 16.02
C ALA A 119 -10.04 -4.50 16.42
N PHE A 120 -8.85 -4.14 15.90
CA PHE A 120 -8.23 -2.84 16.08
C PHE A 120 -9.12 -1.70 15.58
N ARG A 121 -9.56 -1.76 14.32
CA ARG A 121 -10.47 -0.76 13.74
C ARG A 121 -11.76 -0.60 14.55
N ARG A 122 -12.35 -1.70 15.02
CA ARG A 122 -13.55 -1.64 15.88
C ARG A 122 -13.27 -1.01 17.23
N ALA A 123 -12.11 -1.26 17.82
CA ALA A 123 -11.73 -0.67 19.10
C ALA A 123 -11.50 0.84 18.98
N VAL A 124 -10.77 1.28 17.94
CA VAL A 124 -10.58 2.69 17.60
C VAL A 124 -11.93 3.39 17.37
N MET A 125 -12.82 2.79 16.58
CA MET A 125 -14.18 3.32 16.38
C MET A 125 -14.95 3.47 17.69
N ARG A 126 -14.88 2.48 18.61
CA ARG A 126 -15.54 2.59 19.93
C ARG A 126 -14.99 3.76 20.74
N ARG A 127 -13.68 4.01 20.71
CA ARG A 127 -13.06 5.15 21.40
C ARG A 127 -13.50 6.48 20.81
N LEU A 128 -13.55 6.59 19.48
CA LEU A 128 -14.05 7.79 18.82
C LEU A 128 -15.51 8.07 19.22
N ARG A 129 -16.36 7.04 19.27
CA ARG A 129 -17.74 7.18 19.77
C ARG A 129 -17.79 7.62 21.23
N ALA A 130 -16.96 7.06 22.09
CA ALA A 130 -16.87 7.47 23.50
C ALA A 130 -16.40 8.93 23.65
N ALA A 131 -15.59 9.43 22.71
CA ALA A 131 -15.18 10.83 22.64
C ALA A 131 -16.22 11.76 21.97
N GLY A 132 -17.40 11.25 21.60
CA GLY A 132 -18.51 12.05 21.05
C GLY A 132 -18.56 12.15 19.53
N TYR A 133 -17.74 11.41 18.79
CA TYR A 133 -17.79 11.38 17.33
C TYR A 133 -18.82 10.38 16.81
N ASP A 134 -19.59 10.75 15.78
CA ASP A 134 -20.39 9.80 15.01
C ASP A 134 -19.48 9.03 14.04
N ALA A 135 -18.91 7.92 14.54
CA ALA A 135 -17.96 7.09 13.81
C ALA A 135 -18.56 5.70 13.50
N GLY A 136 -18.20 5.09 12.38
CA GLY A 136 -18.59 3.73 12.02
C GLY A 136 -17.54 3.02 11.17
N VAL A 137 -17.38 1.71 11.35
CA VAL A 137 -16.55 0.92 10.42
C VAL A 137 -17.34 0.72 9.13
N CYS A 138 -16.76 1.17 8.03
CA CYS A 138 -17.29 1.02 6.68
C CYS A 138 -16.43 0.05 5.88
N ARG A 139 -17.06 -0.61 4.91
CA ARG A 139 -16.39 -1.51 3.98
C ARG A 139 -16.73 -1.14 2.56
N SER A 140 -15.70 -0.83 1.78
CA SER A 140 -15.77 -0.64 0.33
C SER A 140 -15.47 -1.95 -0.38
N ARG A 141 -16.06 -2.13 -1.56
CA ARG A 141 -15.79 -3.25 -2.46
C ARG A 141 -15.66 -2.73 -3.89
N TRP A 142 -14.74 -3.29 -4.65
CA TRP A 142 -14.60 -3.01 -6.08
C TRP A 142 -14.50 -4.32 -6.86
N GLU A 143 -15.04 -4.30 -8.07
CA GLU A 143 -14.92 -5.40 -9.02
C GLU A 143 -13.59 -5.30 -9.77
N THR A 144 -13.20 -6.42 -10.39
CA THR A 144 -12.05 -6.46 -11.29
C THR A 144 -12.20 -5.44 -12.41
N CYS A 145 -11.14 -4.67 -12.67
CA CYS A 145 -11.12 -3.67 -13.73
C CYS A 145 -9.74 -3.61 -14.40
N GLY A 146 -9.64 -4.13 -15.64
CA GLY A 146 -8.36 -4.25 -16.34
C GLY A 146 -7.42 -5.17 -15.55
N ASN A 147 -6.23 -4.65 -15.20
CA ASN A 147 -5.24 -5.39 -14.41
C ASN A 147 -5.47 -5.31 -12.89
N LEU A 148 -6.52 -4.59 -12.43
CA LEU A 148 -6.85 -4.51 -11.02
C LEU A 148 -7.75 -5.69 -10.61
N THR A 149 -7.30 -6.48 -9.64
CA THR A 149 -8.09 -7.56 -9.04
C THR A 149 -9.23 -7.01 -8.19
N ALA A 150 -10.36 -7.71 -8.15
CA ALA A 150 -11.45 -7.39 -7.23
C ALA A 150 -10.96 -7.43 -5.78
N GLY A 151 -11.52 -6.57 -4.94
CA GLY A 151 -11.06 -6.45 -3.57
C GLY A 151 -12.04 -5.71 -2.66
N THR A 152 -11.69 -5.70 -1.38
CA THR A 152 -12.47 -5.00 -0.36
C THR A 152 -11.56 -4.28 0.61
N TYR A 153 -12.01 -3.13 1.10
CA TYR A 153 -11.25 -2.30 2.03
C TYR A 153 -12.12 -1.89 3.21
N GLU A 154 -11.56 -1.90 4.42
CA GLU A 154 -12.25 -1.47 5.64
C GLU A 154 -11.59 -0.22 6.22
N TYR A 155 -12.41 0.78 6.55
CA TYR A 155 -11.99 2.07 7.10
C TYR A 155 -13.01 2.55 8.12
N ILE A 156 -12.71 3.63 8.84
CA ILE A 156 -13.65 4.27 9.76
C ILE A 156 -14.21 5.53 9.08
N ASP A 157 -15.53 5.62 8.91
CA ASP A 157 -16.23 6.82 8.43
C ASP A 157 -16.67 7.63 9.66
N VAL A 158 -16.41 8.94 9.64
CA VAL A 158 -16.85 9.88 10.69
C VAL A 158 -17.74 10.93 10.05
N VAL A 159 -18.95 11.07 10.56
CA VAL A 159 -19.96 12.00 10.04
C VAL A 159 -20.05 13.22 10.96
N VAL A 160 -20.04 14.40 10.34
CA VAL A 160 -20.27 15.67 11.04
C VAL A 160 -21.58 16.25 10.53
N PRO A 161 -22.58 16.42 11.40
CA PRO A 161 -23.78 17.16 11.05
C PRO A 161 -23.40 18.60 10.68
N ALA A 162 -23.78 19.04 9.48
CA ALA A 162 -23.63 20.42 9.05
C ALA A 162 -24.96 20.91 8.47
N ALA A 163 -25.19 22.22 8.51
CA ALA A 163 -26.40 22.83 7.95
C ALA A 163 -26.38 22.70 6.42
N GLY A 164 -26.97 21.62 5.90
CA GLY A 164 -27.02 21.31 4.47
C GLY A 164 -26.57 19.89 4.16
N LYS A 165 -25.28 19.70 3.86
CA LYS A 165 -24.67 18.39 3.57
C LYS A 165 -23.76 18.00 4.73
N ALA A 166 -23.99 16.84 5.33
CA ALA A 166 -23.10 16.32 6.36
C ALA A 166 -21.67 16.16 5.80
N ALA A 167 -20.69 16.75 6.46
CA ALA A 167 -19.30 16.53 6.14
C ALA A 167 -18.91 15.12 6.60
N ARG A 168 -18.10 14.43 5.79
CA ARG A 168 -17.63 13.07 6.11
C ARG A 168 -16.13 13.03 6.07
N TYR A 169 -15.56 12.26 7.00
CA TYR A 169 -14.13 12.01 7.07
C TYR A 169 -13.87 10.52 7.01
N ILE A 170 -12.92 10.13 6.18
CA ILE A 170 -12.39 8.78 6.13
C ILE A 170 -11.15 8.75 7.03
N VAL A 171 -11.19 7.84 8.00
CA VAL A 171 -10.09 7.55 8.91
C VAL A 171 -9.53 6.18 8.55
N ASP A 172 -8.23 6.18 8.27
CA ASP A 172 -7.44 4.99 8.04
C ASP A 172 -6.35 4.89 9.12
N ALA A 173 -6.42 3.80 9.90
CA ALA A 173 -5.58 3.61 11.07
C ALA A 173 -4.15 3.13 10.71
N ASP A 174 -4.01 2.45 9.58
CA ASP A 174 -2.80 1.72 9.18
C ASP A 174 -2.53 1.91 7.68
N PHE A 175 -2.69 3.15 7.19
CA PHE A 175 -2.66 3.49 5.77
C PHE A 175 -1.35 3.07 5.07
N ARG A 176 -0.21 3.34 5.72
CA ARG A 176 1.11 2.93 5.19
C ARG A 176 1.25 1.41 5.09
N ALA A 177 0.74 0.66 6.07
CA ALA A 177 0.88 -0.79 6.10
C ALA A 177 0.19 -1.47 4.91
N GLY A 178 -0.85 -0.84 4.33
CA GLY A 178 -1.50 -1.31 3.11
C GLY A 178 -0.64 -1.21 1.84
N LEU A 179 0.50 -0.50 1.91
CA LEU A 179 1.44 -0.31 0.82
C LEU A 179 2.75 -1.08 1.05
N GLU A 180 2.91 -1.76 2.19
CA GLU A 180 4.09 -2.57 2.43
C GLU A 180 4.04 -3.86 1.60
N VAL A 181 5.12 -4.15 0.90
CA VAL A 181 5.24 -5.35 0.04
C VAL A 181 6.37 -6.23 0.54
N ALA A 182 6.22 -7.55 0.39
CA ALA A 182 7.16 -8.53 0.91
C ALA A 182 8.59 -8.42 0.31
N ARG A 183 8.71 -7.83 -0.89
CA ARG A 183 9.98 -7.65 -1.62
C ARG A 183 10.09 -6.21 -2.13
N ALA A 184 10.16 -5.25 -1.21
CA ALA A 184 10.34 -3.84 -1.57
C ALA A 184 11.74 -3.59 -2.15
N THR A 185 11.83 -2.80 -3.21
CA THR A 185 13.10 -2.23 -3.65
C THR A 185 13.49 -1.07 -2.73
N ALA A 186 14.75 -0.64 -2.77
CA ALA A 186 15.22 0.48 -1.94
C ALA A 186 14.44 1.77 -2.26
N GLU A 187 14.22 2.03 -3.55
CA GLU A 187 13.49 3.18 -4.07
C GLU A 187 12.03 3.15 -3.63
N TYR A 188 11.39 1.97 -3.69
CA TYR A 188 10.00 1.83 -3.22
C TYR A 188 9.88 2.07 -1.72
N ALA A 189 10.85 1.59 -0.94
CA ALA A 189 10.87 1.81 0.51
C ALA A 189 10.95 3.31 0.86
N VAL A 190 11.71 4.11 0.10
CA VAL A 190 11.76 5.58 0.25
C VAL A 190 10.37 6.19 0.02
N VAL A 191 9.67 5.76 -1.02
CA VAL A 191 8.31 6.25 -1.33
C VAL A 191 7.30 5.84 -0.24
N VAL A 192 7.33 4.60 0.23
CA VAL A 192 6.43 4.11 1.30
C VAL A 192 6.72 4.84 2.62
N ALA A 193 7.98 5.15 2.92
CA ALA A 193 8.34 5.90 4.11
C ALA A 193 7.75 7.33 4.13
N ALA A 194 7.53 7.93 2.96
CA ALA A 194 6.88 9.22 2.80
C ALA A 194 5.34 9.19 3.01
N VAL A 195 4.71 8.03 2.96
CA VAL A 195 3.26 7.89 3.21
C VAL A 195 2.97 8.03 4.70
N PRO A 196 1.95 8.78 5.15
CA PRO A 196 1.64 8.87 6.57
C PRO A 196 1.18 7.51 7.14
N ALA A 197 1.59 7.19 8.36
CA ALA A 197 1.22 5.93 9.01
C ALA A 197 -0.30 5.75 9.16
N LYS A 198 -1.02 6.87 9.33
CA LYS A 198 -2.49 6.96 9.42
C LYS A 198 -2.97 8.08 8.53
N ALA A 199 -4.20 7.98 8.02
CA ALA A 199 -4.83 9.03 7.24
C ALA A 199 -6.14 9.48 7.89
N VAL A 200 -6.38 10.79 7.89
CA VAL A 200 -7.68 11.38 8.15
C VAL A 200 -7.93 12.34 7.00
N VAL A 201 -8.89 12.03 6.13
CA VAL A 201 -9.16 12.79 4.91
C VAL A 201 -10.64 13.15 4.82
N ALA A 202 -10.94 14.37 4.38
CA ALA A 202 -12.31 14.77 4.08
C ALA A 202 -12.80 14.03 2.83
N ARG A 203 -14.06 13.64 2.83
CA ARG A 203 -14.75 13.03 1.70
C ARG A 203 -15.59 14.11 1.01
N GLU A 204 -15.20 14.45 -0.21
CA GLU A 204 -15.90 15.41 -1.09
C GLU A 204 -17.29 14.88 -1.54
#